data_AF-A0A4V1VLU0-F1
#
_entry.id   AF-A0A4V1VLU0-F1
#
_cell.length_a   1.000
_cell.length_b   1.000
_cell.length_c   1.000
_cell.angle_alpha   90.00
_cell.angle_beta   90.00
_cell.angle_gamma   90.00
#
_symmetry.space_group_name_H-M   'P 1'
#
loop_
_entity.id
_entity.type
_entity.pdbx_description
1 polymer ?
#
loop_
_entity_poly.entity_id
_entity_poly.type
_entity_poly.pdbx_seq_one_letter_code
_entity_poly.pdbx_strand_id
1 'polypeptide(L)'
;FIFIIIMASFNVPRKYQQEALLVGIVIALIFRAIFIALGAVAIEQVSWIFYIFGAFLLYTGYNLMKDTDHDDDGENAVVRFARKRFTISEQWDGLKLFVHENGKRAITPMFLVIIALGTTDLLFALDSIPAIYGLTKEPYLVFTANVFALMGLRQLYFLLGGLLKKLIYLSQGLAILLAFIGVKLILHALHENELPFINGGEHVKVYEIPTLLSLGVIVAILSITAIVSLTVSSRREKAGLNPDGSEKSQAGPSDEIS
;
A
#
# COMPACT_ATOMS: atom_id res chain seq x y z
N PHE A 1 3.17 -3.68 4.61
CA PHE A 1 4.25 -2.76 4.20
C PHE A 1 3.89 -1.31 4.49
N ILE A 2 2.82 -0.78 3.88
CA ILE A 2 2.49 0.65 3.99
C ILE A 2 2.19 1.10 5.41
N PHE A 3 1.60 0.23 6.24
CA PHE A 3 1.47 0.49 7.69
C PHE A 3 2.78 0.93 8.35
N ILE A 4 3.90 0.30 7.96
CA ILE A 4 5.22 0.61 8.52
C ILE A 4 5.77 1.91 7.92
N ILE A 5 5.58 2.18 6.63
CA ILE A 5 5.98 3.45 6.01
C ILE A 5 5.25 4.61 6.69
N ILE A 6 3.94 4.50 6.89
CA ILE A 6 3.15 5.53 7.56
C ILE A 6 3.64 5.74 8.98
N MET A 7 3.82 4.67 9.77
CA MET A 7 4.35 4.79 11.13
C MET A 7 5.76 5.39 11.18
N ALA A 8 6.62 5.08 10.20
CA ALA A 8 7.94 5.68 10.08
C ALA A 8 7.85 7.18 9.74
N SER A 9 7.00 7.57 8.80
CA SER A 9 6.75 8.97 8.42
C SER A 9 6.24 9.82 9.60
N PHE A 10 5.38 9.24 10.44
CA PHE A 10 4.91 9.89 11.67
C PHE A 10 5.87 9.75 12.86
N ASN A 11 7.04 9.11 12.68
CA ASN A 11 8.03 8.84 13.73
C ASN A 11 7.42 8.20 15.00
N VAL A 12 6.53 7.22 14.79
CA VAL A 12 5.80 6.55 15.90
C VAL A 12 6.78 5.78 16.79
N PRO A 13 6.84 6.06 18.11
CA PRO A 13 7.69 5.33 19.04
C PRO A 13 7.38 3.83 19.06
N ARG A 14 8.42 2.98 19.14
CA ARG A 14 8.28 1.51 19.10
C ARG A 14 7.26 0.93 20.08
N LYS A 15 7.11 1.55 21.26
CA LYS A 15 6.13 1.15 22.28
C LYS A 15 4.68 1.21 21.78
N TYR A 16 4.35 2.14 20.89
CA TYR A 16 2.99 2.38 20.39
C TYR A 16 2.72 1.78 19.00
N GLN A 17 3.75 1.23 18.34
CA GLN A 17 3.60 0.66 16.99
C GLN A 17 2.67 -0.56 16.96
N GLN A 18 2.74 -1.44 17.96
CA GLN A 18 1.85 -2.61 18.04
C GLN A 18 0.39 -2.21 18.24
N GLU A 19 0.15 -1.21 19.08
CA GLU A 19 -1.17 -0.64 19.31
C GLU A 19 -1.74 0.00 18.04
N ALA A 20 -0.92 0.79 17.33
CA ALA A 20 -1.30 1.44 16.08
C ALA A 20 -1.61 0.42 14.99
N LEU A 21 -0.79 -0.63 14.90
CA LEU A 21 -0.99 -1.72 13.96
C LEU A 21 -2.29 -2.47 14.26
N LEU A 22 -2.58 -2.78 15.52
CA LEU A 22 -3.79 -3.52 15.89
C LEU A 22 -5.05 -2.71 15.54
N VAL A 23 -5.10 -1.43 15.92
CA VAL A 23 -6.22 -0.55 15.60
C VAL A 23 -6.34 -0.36 14.08
N GLY A 24 -5.22 -0.18 13.39
CA GLY A 24 -5.18 -0.07 11.93
C GLY A 24 -5.72 -1.31 11.23
N ILE A 25 -5.33 -2.52 11.66
CA ILE A 25 -5.84 -3.78 11.09
C ILE A 25 -7.35 -3.92 11.31
N VAL A 26 -7.85 -3.58 12.50
CA VAL A 26 -9.30 -3.65 12.79
C VAL A 26 -10.08 -2.70 11.87
N ILE A 27 -9.62 -1.46 11.73
CA ILE A 27 -10.26 -0.46 10.86
C ILE A 27 -10.19 -0.89 9.39
N ALA A 28 -9.03 -1.38 8.93
CA ALA A 28 -8.84 -1.92 7.59
C ALA A 28 -9.80 -3.08 7.29
N LEU A 29 -9.98 -4.01 8.24
CA LEU A 29 -10.92 -5.12 8.10
C LEU A 29 -12.36 -4.64 7.99
N ILE A 30 -12.76 -3.66 8.79
CA ILE A 30 -14.10 -3.06 8.73
C ILE A 30 -14.32 -2.40 7.37
N PHE A 31 -13.39 -1.55 6.93
CA PHE A 31 -13.50 -0.92 5.62
C PHE A 31 -13.52 -1.94 4.51
N ARG A 32 -12.64 -2.95 4.52
CA ARG A 32 -12.68 -4.03 3.54
C ARG A 32 -14.00 -4.77 3.53
N ALA A 33 -14.58 -5.11 4.68
CA ALA A 33 -15.89 -5.75 4.72
C ALA A 33 -16.96 -4.89 4.04
N ILE A 34 -16.97 -3.58 4.34
CA ILE A 34 -17.89 -2.62 3.71
C ILE A 34 -17.64 -2.57 2.20
N PHE A 35 -16.41 -2.40 1.74
CA PHE A 35 -16.10 -2.30 0.31
C PHE A 35 -16.34 -3.60 -0.45
N ILE A 36 -16.12 -4.76 0.16
CA ILE A 36 -16.42 -6.05 -0.44
C ILE A 36 -17.94 -6.22 -0.58
N ALA A 37 -18.71 -5.86 0.44
CA ALA A 37 -20.18 -5.92 0.39
C ALA A 37 -20.74 -4.94 -0.64
N LEU A 38 -20.25 -3.69 -0.66
CA LEU A 38 -20.63 -2.69 -1.66
C LEU A 38 -20.20 -3.13 -3.07
N GLY A 39 -19.01 -3.70 -3.22
CA GLY A 39 -18.48 -4.22 -4.47
C GLY A 39 -19.29 -5.39 -5.00
N ALA A 40 -19.71 -6.32 -4.14
CA ALA A 40 -20.54 -7.47 -4.51
C ALA A 40 -21.86 -7.02 -5.15
N VAL A 41 -22.49 -5.98 -4.58
CA VAL A 41 -23.74 -5.40 -5.11
C VAL A 41 -23.46 -4.56 -6.37
N ALA A 42 -22.33 -3.86 -6.44
CA ALA A 42 -21.98 -3.01 -7.58
C ALA A 42 -21.61 -3.80 -8.86
N ILE A 43 -21.06 -5.01 -8.71
CA ILE A 43 -20.61 -5.85 -9.84
C ILE A 43 -21.77 -6.54 -10.54
N GLU A 44 -22.92 -6.69 -9.88
CA GLU A 44 -24.11 -7.36 -10.44
C GLU A 44 -24.72 -6.64 -11.66
N GLN A 45 -24.28 -5.41 -11.98
CA GLN A 45 -24.90 -4.57 -13.01
C GLN A 45 -23.93 -4.00 -14.07
N VAL A 46 -22.62 -4.29 -14.04
CA VAL A 46 -21.69 -3.33 -14.67
C VAL A 46 -20.37 -3.92 -15.22
N SER A 47 -20.23 -3.92 -16.55
CA SER A 47 -18.93 -3.99 -17.25
C SER A 47 -18.20 -2.63 -17.33
N TRP A 48 -18.93 -1.50 -17.27
CA TRP A 48 -18.37 -0.13 -17.35
C TRP A 48 -17.45 0.27 -16.17
N ILE A 49 -17.69 -0.29 -14.99
CA ILE A 49 -16.92 -0.06 -13.75
C ILE A 49 -15.48 -0.57 -13.92
N PHE A 50 -15.30 -1.68 -14.63
CA PHE A 50 -13.98 -2.25 -14.88
C PHE A 50 -13.13 -1.34 -15.79
N TYR A 51 -13.74 -0.56 -16.69
CA TYR A 51 -13.01 0.46 -17.45
C TYR A 51 -12.52 1.60 -16.56
N ILE A 52 -13.37 2.11 -15.67
CA ILE A 52 -12.99 3.19 -14.75
C ILE A 52 -11.89 2.71 -13.81
N PHE A 53 -12.05 1.54 -13.21
CA PHE A 53 -11.04 0.97 -12.32
C PHE A 53 -9.75 0.63 -13.07
N GLY A 54 -9.83 0.10 -14.29
CA GLY A 54 -8.67 -0.16 -15.13
C GLY A 54 -7.90 1.12 -15.47
N ALA A 55 -8.61 2.18 -15.88
CA ALA A 55 -7.99 3.48 -16.16
C ALA A 55 -7.40 4.12 -14.90
N PHE A 56 -8.11 4.04 -13.77
CA PHE A 56 -7.63 4.50 -12.47
C PHE A 56 -6.34 3.77 -12.06
N LEU A 57 -6.28 2.45 -12.25
CA LEU A 57 -5.10 1.65 -11.93
C LEU A 57 -3.89 1.97 -12.81
N LEU A 58 -4.11 2.20 -14.10
CA LEU A 58 -3.05 2.69 -14.99
C LEU A 58 -2.55 4.06 -14.55
N TYR A 59 -3.46 4.97 -14.18
CA TYR A 59 -3.11 6.29 -13.64
C TYR A 59 -2.29 6.19 -12.35
N THR A 60 -2.73 5.37 -11.38
CA THR A 60 -2.01 5.16 -10.12
C THR A 60 -0.66 4.50 -10.34
N GLY A 61 -0.57 3.48 -11.19
CA GLY A 61 0.69 2.83 -11.53
C GLY A 61 1.68 3.80 -12.18
N TYR A 62 1.20 4.67 -13.08
CA TYR A 62 2.00 5.73 -13.69
C TYR A 62 2.49 6.76 -12.66
N ASN A 63 1.60 7.23 -11.78
CA ASN A 63 1.97 8.20 -10.75
C ASN A 63 2.98 7.59 -9.75
N LEU A 64 2.80 6.32 -9.38
CA LEU A 64 3.72 5.62 -8.47
C LEU A 64 5.12 5.45 -9.08
N MET A 65 5.20 5.18 -10.39
CA MET A 65 6.49 5.14 -11.10
C MET A 65 7.18 6.51 -11.09
N LYS A 66 6.41 7.59 -11.26
CA LYS A 66 6.93 8.98 -11.29
C LYS A 66 7.39 9.48 -9.91
N ASP A 67 6.67 9.14 -8.84
CA ASP A 67 7.00 9.56 -7.48
C ASP A 67 8.18 8.79 -6.86
N THR A 68 8.71 7.77 -7.54
CA THR A 68 9.85 6.98 -7.03
C THR A 68 11.21 7.68 -7.21
N ASP A 69 11.26 8.80 -7.93
CA ASP A 69 12.51 9.54 -8.24
C ASP A 69 12.79 10.72 -7.29
N HIS A 70 11.92 10.97 -6.29
CA HIS A 70 12.04 12.07 -5.33
C HIS A 70 12.11 11.55 -3.88
N ASP A 71 13.30 11.12 -3.47
CA ASP A 71 13.53 10.50 -2.15
C ASP A 71 13.74 11.51 -0.99
N ASP A 72 13.48 12.81 -1.17
CA ASP A 72 13.82 13.83 -0.15
C ASP A 72 12.72 14.84 0.21
N ASP A 73 11.54 14.80 -0.42
CA ASP A 73 10.48 15.82 -0.20
C ASP A 73 9.12 15.25 0.27
N GLY A 74 8.94 13.93 0.19
CA GLY A 74 7.70 13.24 0.59
C GLY A 74 7.44 13.23 2.10
N GLU A 75 8.50 13.33 2.92
CA GLU A 75 8.40 13.34 4.38
C GLU A 75 7.61 14.54 4.93
N ASN A 76 7.45 15.59 4.12
CA ASN A 76 7.05 16.90 4.64
C ASN A 76 5.65 17.35 4.18
N ALA A 77 5.00 16.67 3.23
CA ALA A 77 3.69 17.10 2.69
C ALA A 77 2.49 16.60 3.50
N VAL A 78 2.41 15.29 3.79
CA VAL A 78 1.32 14.69 4.58
C VAL A 78 1.38 15.18 6.03
N VAL A 79 2.60 15.26 6.58
CA VAL A 79 2.84 15.78 7.93
C VAL A 79 2.57 17.29 8.01
N ARG A 80 2.97 18.12 7.01
CA ARG A 80 2.57 19.54 6.97
C ARG A 80 1.07 19.71 6.83
N PHE A 81 0.42 18.94 5.98
CA PHE A 81 -1.01 19.06 5.77
C PHE A 81 -1.77 18.76 7.06
N ALA A 82 -1.38 17.70 7.78
CA ALA A 82 -1.94 17.37 9.08
C ALA A 82 -1.65 18.45 10.14
N ARG A 83 -0.39 18.93 10.25
CA ARG A 83 -0.01 20.02 11.18
C ARG A 83 -0.69 21.36 10.88
N LYS A 84 -0.97 21.65 9.60
CA LYS A 84 -1.57 22.92 9.18
C LYS A 84 -3.08 22.95 9.40
N ARG A 85 -3.75 21.79 9.43
CA ARG A 85 -5.21 21.70 9.58
C ARG A 85 -5.66 21.40 11.01
N PHE A 86 -4.84 20.77 11.84
CA PHE A 86 -5.22 20.33 13.18
C PHE A 86 -4.25 20.81 14.26
N THR A 87 -4.77 21.18 15.43
CA THR A 87 -3.96 21.41 16.64
C THR A 87 -3.53 20.05 17.19
N ILE A 88 -2.26 19.71 16.96
CA ILE A 88 -1.66 18.43 17.34
C ILE A 88 -1.00 18.60 18.70
N SER A 89 -1.28 17.68 19.63
CA SER A 89 -0.54 17.59 20.89
C SER A 89 0.89 17.09 20.62
N GLU A 90 1.89 17.70 21.26
CA GLU A 90 3.31 17.29 21.11
C GLU A 90 3.64 15.99 21.86
N GLN A 91 2.75 15.53 22.76
CA GLN A 91 3.00 14.38 23.62
C GLN A 91 2.34 13.09 23.10
N TRP A 92 3.09 11.99 23.17
CA TRP A 92 2.61 10.65 22.83
C TRP A 92 1.94 9.97 24.03
N ASP A 93 0.62 10.10 24.11
CA ASP A 93 -0.23 9.55 25.18
C ASP A 93 -0.83 8.16 24.87
N GLY A 94 -0.09 7.31 24.16
CA GLY A 94 -0.56 5.97 23.78
C GLY A 94 -1.83 5.98 22.93
N LEU A 95 -2.83 5.16 23.28
CA LEU A 95 -4.07 5.01 22.52
C LEU A 95 -5.08 6.17 22.63
N LYS A 96 -4.79 7.20 23.43
CA LYS A 96 -5.70 8.35 23.56
C LYS A 96 -5.82 9.04 22.21
N LEU A 97 -7.04 9.15 21.69
CA LEU A 97 -7.32 9.78 20.39
C LEU A 97 -7.45 11.32 20.50
N PHE A 98 -7.83 11.79 21.68
CA PHE A 98 -8.02 13.21 21.98
C PHE A 98 -7.44 13.49 23.35
N VAL A 99 -6.74 14.61 23.47
CA VAL A 99 -6.18 15.12 24.73
C VAL A 99 -6.67 16.54 24.93
N HIS A 100 -6.91 16.94 26.17
CA HIS A 100 -7.14 18.33 26.51
C HIS A 100 -5.81 18.97 26.88
N GLU A 101 -5.34 19.90 26.06
CA GLU A 101 -4.10 20.64 26.29
C GLU A 101 -4.44 22.13 26.23
N ASN A 102 -4.05 22.90 27.24
CA ASN A 102 -4.35 24.33 27.35
C ASN A 102 -5.84 24.71 27.18
N GLY A 103 -6.75 23.92 27.75
CA GLY A 103 -8.20 24.18 27.74
C GLY A 103 -8.90 23.97 26.39
N LYS A 104 -8.21 23.41 25.38
CA LYS A 104 -8.77 23.07 24.07
C LYS A 104 -8.60 21.57 23.78
N ARG A 105 -9.53 20.99 23.01
CA ARG A 105 -9.39 19.61 22.50
C ARG A 105 -8.31 19.59 21.41
N ALA A 106 -7.21 18.92 21.69
CA ALA A 106 -6.14 18.63 20.74
C ALA A 106 -6.27 17.19 20.22
N ILE A 107 -5.89 16.99 18.98
CA ILE A 107 -5.83 15.67 18.34
C ILE A 107 -4.46 15.07 18.64
N THR A 108 -4.41 13.80 19.03
CA THR A 108 -3.11 13.14 19.28
C THR A 108 -2.44 12.71 17.98
N PRO A 109 -1.10 12.60 17.97
CA PRO A 109 -0.37 12.01 16.85
C PRO A 109 -0.88 10.61 16.49
N MET A 110 -1.31 9.84 17.49
CA MET A 110 -1.88 8.50 17.31
C MET A 110 -3.16 8.50 16.47
N PHE A 111 -4.06 9.47 16.68
CA PHE A 111 -5.27 9.59 15.88
C PHE A 111 -4.97 9.87 14.39
N LEU A 112 -3.98 10.72 14.12
CA LEU A 112 -3.54 10.99 12.75
C LEU A 112 -2.96 9.75 12.08
N VAL A 113 -2.14 8.98 12.82
CA VAL A 113 -1.63 7.70 12.34
C VAL A 113 -2.79 6.76 12.01
N ILE A 114 -3.77 6.61 12.91
CA ILE A 114 -4.92 5.73 12.70
C ILE A 114 -5.73 6.15 11.45
N ILE A 115 -5.99 7.44 11.27
CA ILE A 115 -6.68 7.94 10.06
C ILE A 115 -5.85 7.68 8.81
N ALA A 116 -4.55 7.96 8.84
CA ALA A 116 -3.67 7.71 7.70
C ALA A 116 -3.65 6.21 7.35
N LEU A 117 -3.51 5.33 8.35
CA LEU A 117 -3.56 3.89 8.15
C LEU A 117 -4.88 3.44 7.51
N GLY A 118 -6.02 3.89 8.04
CA GLY A 118 -7.33 3.53 7.49
C GLY A 118 -7.59 4.09 6.09
N THR A 119 -7.20 5.34 5.85
CA THR A 119 -7.37 6.00 4.53
C THR A 119 -6.47 5.36 3.48
N THR A 120 -5.24 5.03 3.84
CA THR A 120 -4.32 4.39 2.92
C THR A 120 -4.71 2.95 2.63
N ASP A 121 -5.18 2.18 3.62
CA ASP A 121 -5.74 0.84 3.37
C ASP A 121 -6.95 0.93 2.42
N LEU A 122 -7.80 1.93 2.61
CA LEU A 122 -8.89 2.22 1.68
C LEU A 122 -8.38 2.50 0.26
N LEU A 123 -7.35 3.33 0.09
CA LEU A 123 -6.75 3.57 -1.22
C LEU A 123 -6.20 2.27 -1.85
N PHE A 124 -5.63 1.35 -1.06
CA PHE A 124 -5.26 0.00 -1.53
C PHE A 124 -6.47 -0.90 -1.79
N ALA A 125 -7.58 -0.72 -1.10
CA ALA A 125 -8.80 -1.48 -1.41
C ALA A 125 -9.31 -1.15 -2.82
N LEU A 126 -9.09 0.08 -3.30
CA LEU A 126 -9.49 0.51 -4.65
C LEU A 126 -8.73 -0.23 -5.77
N ASP A 127 -7.49 -0.69 -5.54
CA ASP A 127 -6.76 -1.51 -6.51
C ASP A 127 -7.11 -3.00 -6.43
N SER A 128 -7.21 -3.50 -5.20
CA SER A 128 -7.27 -4.93 -4.93
C SER A 128 -8.67 -5.48 -5.10
N ILE A 129 -9.72 -4.67 -4.91
CA ILE A 129 -11.10 -5.14 -5.05
C ILE A 129 -11.47 -5.41 -6.52
N PRO A 130 -11.28 -4.48 -7.46
CA PRO A 130 -11.54 -4.78 -8.88
C PRO A 130 -10.68 -5.95 -9.38
N ALA A 131 -9.42 -6.02 -8.94
CA ALA A 131 -8.51 -7.09 -9.30
C ALA A 131 -8.98 -8.47 -8.81
N ILE A 132 -9.41 -8.56 -7.54
CA ILE A 132 -9.89 -9.80 -6.96
C ILE A 132 -11.22 -10.20 -7.58
N TYR A 133 -12.13 -9.25 -7.83
CA TYR A 133 -13.40 -9.56 -8.48
C TYR A 133 -13.27 -9.95 -9.97
N GLY A 134 -12.21 -9.49 -10.63
CA GLY A 134 -11.78 -10.00 -11.93
C GLY A 134 -11.08 -11.38 -11.87
N LEU A 135 -10.97 -11.99 -10.69
CA LEU A 135 -10.45 -13.35 -10.48
C LEU A 135 -11.48 -14.30 -9.87
N THR A 136 -12.28 -13.81 -8.91
CA THR A 136 -13.33 -14.58 -8.22
C THR A 136 -14.54 -13.70 -7.95
N LYS A 137 -15.73 -14.22 -8.21
CA LYS A 137 -17.00 -13.52 -7.94
C LYS A 137 -17.55 -13.84 -6.55
N GLU A 138 -16.87 -14.67 -5.75
CA GLU A 138 -17.34 -15.08 -4.42
C GLU A 138 -16.83 -14.15 -3.31
N PRO A 139 -17.69 -13.27 -2.72
CA PRO A 139 -17.25 -12.29 -1.72
C PRO A 139 -16.69 -12.95 -0.45
N TYR A 140 -17.17 -14.16 -0.12
CA TYR A 140 -16.68 -14.94 1.01
C TYR A 140 -15.21 -15.32 0.88
N LEU A 141 -14.77 -15.75 -0.32
CA LEU A 141 -13.37 -16.06 -0.60
C LEU A 141 -12.51 -14.79 -0.53
N VAL A 142 -13.01 -13.67 -1.07
CA VAL A 142 -12.34 -12.36 -1.01
C VAL A 142 -12.12 -11.91 0.43
N PHE A 143 -13.17 -11.96 1.24
CA PHE A 143 -13.10 -11.54 2.63
C PHE A 143 -12.16 -12.43 3.43
N THR A 144 -12.32 -13.75 3.33
CA THR A 144 -11.53 -14.72 4.09
C THR A 144 -10.03 -14.62 3.74
N ALA A 145 -9.67 -14.53 2.46
CA ALA A 145 -8.29 -14.36 2.03
C ALA A 145 -7.64 -13.08 2.60
N ASN A 146 -8.39 -11.98 2.61
CA ASN A 146 -7.91 -10.70 3.15
C ASN A 146 -7.76 -10.72 4.68
N VAL A 147 -8.66 -11.41 5.39
CA VAL A 147 -8.54 -11.64 6.84
C VAL A 147 -7.28 -12.47 7.14
N PHE A 148 -7.07 -13.58 6.43
CA PHE A 148 -5.88 -14.42 6.61
C PHE A 148 -4.59 -13.65 6.33
N ALA A 149 -4.55 -12.86 5.25
CA ALA A 149 -3.39 -12.03 4.91
C ALA A 149 -3.05 -11.02 6.00
N LEU A 150 -4.07 -10.35 6.57
CA LEU A 150 -3.88 -9.36 7.65
C LEU A 150 -3.52 -10.00 8.99
N MET A 151 -4.13 -11.14 9.34
CA MET A 151 -3.78 -11.86 10.57
C MET A 151 -2.34 -12.40 10.54
N GLY A 152 -1.88 -12.90 9.40
CA GLY A 152 -0.49 -13.33 9.22
C GLY A 152 0.51 -12.19 9.35
N LEU A 153 0.14 -10.99 8.88
CA LEU A 153 1.00 -9.80 8.94
C LEU A 153 1.37 -9.42 10.38
N ARG A 154 0.48 -9.63 11.35
CA ARG A 154 0.75 -9.35 12.77
C ARG A 154 1.98 -10.12 13.27
N GLN A 155 2.09 -11.40 12.91
CA GLN A 155 3.22 -12.23 13.31
C GLN A 155 4.50 -11.87 12.55
N LEU A 156 4.37 -11.50 11.26
CA LEU A 156 5.49 -11.11 10.43
C LEU A 156 5.98 -9.67 10.69
N TYR A 157 5.24 -8.86 11.45
CA TYR A 157 5.58 -7.45 11.69
C TYR A 157 7.01 -7.28 12.23
N PHE A 158 7.42 -8.14 13.18
CA PHE A 158 8.77 -8.13 13.73
C PHE A 158 9.84 -8.39 12.66
N LEU A 159 9.56 -9.31 11.73
CA LEU A 159 10.46 -9.63 10.61
C LEU A 159 10.45 -8.52 9.55
N LEU A 160 9.29 -7.90 9.33
CA LEU A 160 9.10 -6.89 8.28
C LEU A 160 9.98 -5.67 8.50
N GLY A 161 10.12 -5.15 9.73
CA GLY A 161 10.89 -3.93 9.97
C GLY A 161 12.30 -3.95 9.38
N GLY A 162 12.98 -5.11 9.42
CA GLY A 162 14.29 -5.30 8.80
C GLY A 162 14.24 -5.60 7.30
N LEU A 163 13.25 -6.39 6.86
CA LEU A 163 13.09 -6.74 5.44
C LEU A 163 12.69 -5.54 4.57
N LEU A 164 11.90 -4.61 5.11
CA LEU A 164 11.45 -3.44 4.35
C LEU A 164 12.59 -2.51 3.94
N LYS A 165 13.60 -2.34 4.79
CA LYS A 165 14.82 -1.59 4.43
C LYS A 165 15.59 -2.23 3.28
N LYS A 166 15.37 -3.53 3.03
CA LYS A 166 15.99 -4.29 1.95
C LYS A 166 15.11 -4.33 0.68
N LEU A 167 13.86 -3.86 0.76
CA LEU A 167 12.87 -3.84 -0.33
C LEU A 167 12.82 -2.47 -1.05
N ILE A 168 13.99 -1.99 -1.49
CA ILE A 168 14.23 -0.75 -2.25
C ILE A 168 13.37 -0.64 -3.52
N TYR A 169 13.19 -1.72 -4.29
CA TYR A 169 12.47 -1.66 -5.57
C TYR A 169 10.97 -1.96 -5.47
N LEU A 170 10.40 -1.93 -4.26
CA LEU A 170 9.03 -2.35 -4.04
C LEU A 170 8.01 -1.42 -4.69
N SER A 171 8.28 -0.11 -4.73
CA SER A 171 7.43 0.87 -5.41
C SER A 171 7.33 0.58 -6.91
N GLN A 172 8.47 0.34 -7.58
CA GLN A 172 8.49 0.00 -9.01
C GLN A 172 7.79 -1.34 -9.29
N GLY A 173 7.98 -2.34 -8.43
CA GLY A 173 7.28 -3.62 -8.57
C GLY A 173 5.76 -3.48 -8.45
N LEU A 174 5.29 -2.66 -7.51
CA LEU A 174 3.88 -2.33 -7.36
C LEU A 174 3.35 -1.57 -8.59
N ALA A 175 4.10 -0.60 -9.12
CA ALA A 175 3.70 0.14 -10.32
C ALA A 175 3.50 -0.78 -11.54
N ILE A 176 4.43 -1.73 -11.75
CA ILE A 176 4.32 -2.73 -12.83
C ILE A 176 3.10 -3.64 -12.60
N LEU A 177 2.89 -4.09 -11.36
CA LEU A 177 1.76 -4.93 -10.99
C LEU A 177 0.41 -4.20 -11.22
N LEU A 178 0.30 -2.94 -10.81
CA LEU A 178 -0.88 -2.11 -11.03
C LEU A 178 -1.14 -1.89 -12.52
N ALA A 179 -0.09 -1.63 -13.30
CA ALA A 179 -0.22 -1.50 -14.75
C ALA A 179 -0.73 -2.79 -15.40
N PHE A 180 -0.16 -3.95 -15.03
CA PHE A 180 -0.59 -5.25 -15.54
C PHE A 180 -2.05 -5.56 -15.21
N ILE A 181 -2.46 -5.34 -13.95
CA ILE A 181 -3.84 -5.55 -13.51
C ILE A 181 -4.79 -4.57 -14.22
N GLY A 182 -4.41 -3.30 -14.34
CA GLY A 182 -5.21 -2.29 -15.04
C GLY A 182 -5.47 -2.66 -16.50
N VAL A 183 -4.43 -3.09 -17.23
CA VAL A 183 -4.58 -3.62 -18.59
C VAL A 183 -5.52 -4.83 -18.60
N LYS A 184 -5.33 -5.80 -17.71
CA LYS A 184 -6.19 -6.99 -17.62
C LYS A 184 -7.65 -6.62 -17.39
N LEU A 185 -7.96 -5.68 -16.50
CA LEU A 185 -9.33 -5.26 -16.23
C LEU A 185 -9.98 -4.58 -17.43
N ILE A 186 -9.22 -3.76 -18.18
CA ILE A 186 -9.72 -3.16 -19.43
C ILE A 186 -9.98 -4.24 -20.47
N LEU A 187 -9.09 -5.23 -20.60
CA LEU A 187 -9.30 -6.36 -21.53
C LEU A 187 -10.52 -7.20 -21.14
N HIS A 188 -10.73 -7.42 -19.85
CA HIS A 188 -11.92 -8.11 -19.33
C HIS A 188 -13.20 -7.33 -19.63
N ALA A 189 -13.17 -6.00 -19.44
CA ALA A 189 -14.29 -5.11 -19.76
C ALA A 189 -14.59 -5.03 -21.28
N LEU A 190 -13.56 -5.12 -22.12
CA LEU A 190 -13.69 -5.22 -23.58
C LEU A 190 -14.29 -6.57 -24.03
N HIS A 191 -14.04 -7.63 -23.25
CA HIS A 191 -14.58 -8.96 -23.52
C HIS A 191 -16.05 -9.06 -23.07
N GLU A 192 -16.38 -8.63 -21.86
CA GLU A 192 -17.77 -8.53 -21.35
C GLU A 192 -18.50 -7.26 -21.86
N ASN A 193 -18.09 -6.71 -23.00
CA ASN A 193 -18.57 -5.40 -23.46
C ASN A 193 -20.06 -5.41 -23.85
N GLU A 194 -20.88 -4.68 -23.12
CA GLU A 194 -22.31 -4.47 -23.38
C GLU A 194 -22.62 -2.99 -23.72
N LEU A 195 -21.59 -2.15 -23.91
CA LEU A 195 -21.76 -0.70 -24.08
C LEU A 195 -22.01 -0.33 -25.55
N PRO A 196 -23.12 0.38 -25.87
CA PRO A 196 -23.51 0.66 -27.26
C PRO A 196 -22.56 1.58 -28.03
N PHE A 197 -21.64 2.28 -27.36
CA PHE A 197 -20.66 3.19 -27.96
C PHE A 197 -19.29 2.56 -28.26
N ILE A 198 -18.99 1.37 -27.71
CA ILE A 198 -17.77 0.61 -28.03
C ILE A 198 -18.19 -0.64 -28.78
N ASN A 199 -17.75 -0.79 -30.03
CA ASN A 199 -18.05 -1.96 -30.86
C ASN A 199 -19.55 -2.28 -31.03
N GLY A 200 -20.43 -1.27 -30.98
CA GLY A 200 -21.87 -1.42 -31.18
C GLY A 200 -22.60 -2.25 -30.11
N GLY A 201 -21.99 -2.53 -28.96
CA GLY A 201 -22.53 -3.42 -27.94
C GLY A 201 -22.25 -4.92 -28.19
N GLU A 202 -21.44 -5.27 -29.18
CA GLU A 202 -20.98 -6.66 -29.37
C GLU A 202 -19.64 -6.93 -28.68
N HIS A 203 -19.50 -8.15 -28.16
CA HIS A 203 -18.29 -8.69 -27.56
C HIS A 203 -17.10 -8.59 -28.52
N VAL A 204 -16.03 -7.90 -28.13
CA VAL A 204 -14.76 -7.95 -28.86
C VAL A 204 -14.08 -9.26 -28.46
N LYS A 205 -13.75 -10.13 -29.45
CA LYS A 205 -12.97 -11.36 -29.21
C LYS A 205 -11.53 -11.03 -28.83
N VAL A 206 -11.34 -10.57 -27.59
CA VAL A 206 -10.03 -10.41 -26.97
C VAL A 206 -9.68 -11.70 -26.26
N TYR A 207 -8.43 -12.15 -26.37
CA TYR A 207 -7.92 -13.37 -25.75
C TYR A 207 -8.10 -13.30 -24.22
N GLU A 208 -8.86 -14.22 -23.63
CA GLU A 208 -8.98 -14.33 -22.17
C GLU A 208 -7.62 -14.68 -21.59
N ILE A 209 -7.10 -13.85 -20.70
CA ILE A 209 -5.94 -14.22 -19.89
C ILE A 209 -6.44 -15.19 -18.82
N PRO A 210 -6.07 -16.48 -18.85
CA PRO A 210 -6.51 -17.43 -17.83
C PRO A 210 -6.09 -16.91 -16.45
N THR A 211 -6.98 -17.08 -15.46
CA THR A 211 -6.70 -16.66 -14.08
C THR A 211 -5.39 -17.21 -13.55
N LEU A 212 -5.05 -18.46 -13.90
CA LEU A 212 -3.77 -19.10 -13.58
C LEU A 212 -2.56 -18.39 -14.20
N LEU A 213 -2.66 -17.93 -15.44
CA LEU A 213 -1.58 -17.20 -16.11
C LEU A 213 -1.41 -15.82 -15.47
N SER A 214 -2.51 -15.12 -15.20
CA SER A 214 -2.50 -13.86 -14.46
C SER A 214 -1.88 -14.00 -13.08
N LEU A 215 -2.25 -15.05 -12.34
CA LEU A 215 -1.67 -15.36 -11.03
C LEU A 215 -0.17 -15.65 -11.15
N GLY A 216 0.24 -16.44 -12.15
CA GLY A 216 1.64 -16.73 -12.42
C GLY A 216 2.47 -15.47 -12.70
N VAL A 217 1.94 -14.54 -13.50
CA VAL A 217 2.59 -13.25 -13.78
C VAL A 217 2.70 -12.40 -12.53
N ILE A 218 1.65 -12.31 -11.71
CA ILE A 218 1.68 -11.56 -10.44
C ILE A 218 2.76 -12.12 -9.50
N VAL A 219 2.79 -13.46 -9.32
CA VAL A 219 3.80 -14.13 -8.50
C VAL A 219 5.20 -13.91 -9.05
N ALA A 220 5.37 -13.96 -10.37
CA ALA A 220 6.66 -13.71 -11.02
C ALA A 220 7.14 -12.27 -10.79
N ILE A 221 6.30 -11.26 -11.00
CA ILE A 221 6.63 -9.85 -10.76
C ILE A 221 7.05 -9.65 -9.30
N LEU A 222 6.26 -10.12 -8.34
CA LEU A 222 6.57 -9.97 -6.92
C LEU A 222 7.86 -10.69 -6.51
N SER A 223 8.07 -11.90 -7.04
CA SER A 223 9.28 -12.69 -6.76
C SER A 223 10.52 -12.01 -7.34
N ILE A 224 10.47 -11.55 -8.59
CA ILE A 224 11.56 -10.84 -9.24
C ILE A 224 11.89 -9.55 -8.47
N THR A 225 10.88 -8.73 -8.16
CA THR A 225 11.08 -7.49 -7.39
C THR A 225 11.72 -7.79 -6.03
N ALA A 226 11.23 -8.80 -5.30
CA ALA A 226 11.79 -9.18 -4.01
C ALA A 226 13.26 -9.65 -4.15
N ILE A 227 13.55 -10.53 -5.09
CA ILE A 227 14.91 -11.08 -5.30
C ILE A 227 15.88 -9.98 -5.71
N VAL A 228 15.52 -9.15 -6.70
CA VAL A 228 16.35 -8.04 -7.17
C VAL A 228 16.62 -7.09 -6.02
N SER A 229 15.58 -6.74 -5.26
CA SER A 229 15.72 -5.81 -4.15
C SER A 229 16.59 -6.34 -3.01
N LEU A 230 16.40 -7.60 -2.61
CA LEU A 230 17.23 -8.24 -1.58
C LEU A 230 18.67 -8.40 -2.05
N THR A 231 18.90 -8.70 -3.32
CA THR A 231 20.25 -8.85 -3.90
C THR A 231 20.97 -7.52 -3.94
N VAL A 232 20.31 -6.45 -4.40
CA VAL A 232 20.91 -5.11 -4.48
C VAL A 232 21.17 -4.54 -3.09
N SER A 233 20.21 -4.62 -2.17
CA SER A 233 20.40 -4.17 -0.78
C SER A 233 21.54 -4.91 -0.08
N SER A 234 21.64 -6.23 -0.24
CA SER A 234 22.73 -7.02 0.35
C SER A 234 24.10 -6.70 -0.27
N ARG A 235 24.16 -6.34 -1.56
CA ARG A 235 25.40 -5.89 -2.21
C ARG A 235 25.84 -4.52 -1.70
N ARG A 236 24.91 -3.56 -1.53
CA ARG A 236 25.20 -2.24 -0.95
C ARG A 236 25.72 -2.35 0.48
N GLU A 237 25.11 -3.22 1.28
CA GLU A 237 25.54 -3.51 2.65
C GLU A 237 26.98 -4.05 2.71
N LYS A 238 27.36 -4.97 1.80
CA LYS A 238 28.72 -5.51 1.69
C LYS A 238 29.75 -4.48 1.18
N ALA A 239 29.32 -3.52 0.36
CA ALA A 239 30.17 -2.46 -0.16
C ALA A 239 30.37 -1.30 0.84
N GLY A 240 29.75 -1.35 2.03
CA GLY A 240 29.88 -0.28 3.03
C GLY A 240 29.11 1.01 2.70
N LEU A 241 28.21 0.96 1.71
CA LEU A 241 27.41 2.10 1.27
C LEU A 241 26.07 2.12 2.04
N ASN A 242 25.66 3.31 2.52
CA ASN A 242 24.34 3.54 3.08
C ASN A 242 23.24 3.39 2.01
N PRO A 243 21.97 3.20 2.43
CA PRO A 243 20.86 3.04 1.49
C PRO A 243 20.68 4.19 0.48
N ASP A 244 21.12 5.43 0.78
CA ASP A 244 21.11 6.57 -0.17
C ASP A 244 22.34 6.66 -1.10
N GLY A 245 23.35 5.79 -0.92
CA GLY A 245 24.59 5.82 -1.71
C GLY A 245 25.77 6.55 -1.06
N SER A 246 25.62 7.15 0.12
CA SER A 246 26.72 7.72 0.91
C SER A 246 27.66 6.65 1.50
N GLU A 247 28.96 6.91 1.50
CA GLU A 247 29.93 6.07 2.21
C GLU A 247 29.69 6.12 3.73
N LYS A 248 29.79 4.98 4.41
CA LYS A 248 29.82 4.95 5.87
C LYS A 248 31.02 5.78 6.35
N SER A 249 30.74 6.96 6.89
CA SER A 249 31.73 7.76 7.61
C SER A 249 32.35 6.90 8.70
N GLN A 250 33.61 6.51 8.51
CA GLN A 250 34.42 5.90 9.55
C GLN A 250 34.66 6.98 10.61
N ALA A 251 33.86 6.94 11.68
CA ALA A 251 34.28 7.55 12.94
C ALA A 251 35.50 6.74 13.39
N GLY A 252 36.69 7.30 13.15
CA GLY A 252 37.95 6.76 13.66
C GLY A 252 37.90 6.65 15.19
N PRO A 253 38.65 5.71 15.80
CA PRO A 253 38.77 5.70 17.24
C PRO A 253 39.39 7.02 17.66
N SER A 254 38.67 7.75 18.51
CA SER A 254 39.26 8.76 19.36
C SER A 254 40.31 8.08 20.22
N ASP A 255 41.57 8.14 19.78
CA ASP A 255 42.71 7.91 20.65
C ASP A 255 42.72 9.03 21.69
N GLU A 256 42.15 8.72 22.85
CA GLU A 256 42.73 9.14 24.12
C GLU A 256 44.23 8.87 24.06
N ILE A 257 45.06 9.88 24.34
CA ILE A 257 46.19 9.84 25.30
C ILE A 257 47.01 11.14 25.17
N SER A 258 47.10 11.82 26.31
CA SER A 258 48.03 12.92 26.72
C SER A 258 47.44 14.33 26.75
#